data_AF-A0A936Y3X8-F1
#
_entry.id   AF-A0A936Y3X8-F1
#
_cell.length_a   1.000
_cell.length_b   1.000
_cell.length_c   1.000
_cell.angle_alpha   90.00
_cell.angle_beta   90.00
_cell.angle_gamma   90.00
#
_symmetry.space_group_name_H-M   'P 1'
#
loop_
_entity.id
_entity.type
_entity.pdbx_description
1 polymer ?
#
loop_
_entity_poly.entity_id
_entity_poly.type
_entity_poly.pdbx_seq_one_letter_code
_entity_poly.pdbx_strand_id
1 'polypeptide(L)'
;MNKGSRLRQINSAINVSWKLGRSFELILQGQRSWPIAYRYSDAAFTTNPALPVSVDAIKIISPSALSLLVGQRLKLAGRASNNSLFFTCYLGVSNQQIKVDYSYDKTNYTILNPDKTVKETGFYASGGIEYMRHYKTGRILTQLLVGGFVHEDINYPNSFKFLVPFSFNVGYSVPISKNKHDKK
;
A
#
# COMPACT_ATOMS: atom_id res chain seq x y z
N MET A 1 15.35 -12.34 -13.23
CA MET A 1 13.87 -12.41 -13.06
C MET A 1 13.39 -11.24 -12.23
N ASN A 2 12.46 -10.45 -12.75
CA ASN A 2 11.92 -9.25 -12.11
C ASN A 2 11.03 -9.64 -10.92
N LYS A 3 11.59 -9.69 -9.69
CA LYS A 3 10.90 -10.15 -8.46
C LYS A 3 9.85 -9.16 -7.91
N GLY A 4 9.69 -7.98 -8.54
CA GLY A 4 8.74 -6.95 -8.11
C GLY A 4 7.26 -7.35 -8.19
N SER A 5 6.90 -8.33 -9.03
CA SER A 5 5.49 -8.74 -9.24
C SER A 5 4.89 -9.64 -8.16
N ARG A 6 5.64 -9.97 -7.09
CA ARG A 6 5.25 -11.01 -6.12
C ARG A 6 4.75 -10.48 -4.78
N LEU A 7 4.91 -9.19 -4.50
CA LEU A 7 4.45 -8.58 -3.25
C LEU A 7 2.98 -8.17 -3.41
N ARG A 8 2.10 -8.80 -2.62
CA ARG A 8 0.65 -8.59 -2.66
C ARG A 8 0.16 -8.04 -1.32
N GLN A 9 -0.80 -7.13 -1.37
CA GLN A 9 -1.38 -6.48 -0.20
C GLN A 9 -2.87 -6.27 -0.40
N ILE A 10 -3.62 -6.22 0.71
CA ILE A 10 -5.00 -5.73 0.73
C ILE A 10 -4.98 -4.39 1.43
N ASN A 11 -5.60 -3.38 0.83
CA ASN A 11 -5.62 -2.04 1.42
C ASN A 11 -6.98 -1.74 2.02
N SER A 12 -6.97 -1.09 3.18
CA SER A 12 -8.14 -0.47 3.79
C SER A 12 -7.83 1.00 4.03
N ALA A 13 -8.76 1.89 3.68
CA ALA A 13 -8.57 3.32 3.84
C ALA A 13 -9.81 3.98 4.44
N ILE A 14 -9.59 5.00 5.26
CA ILE A 14 -10.61 5.91 5.78
C ILE A 14 -10.33 7.28 5.19
N ASN A 15 -11.34 7.87 4.56
CA ASN A 15 -11.25 9.17 3.89
C ASN A 15 -12.23 10.15 4.53
N VAL A 16 -11.73 11.32 4.90
CA VAL A 16 -12.55 12.49 5.22
C VAL A 16 -12.38 13.51 4.10
N SER A 17 -13.48 13.93 3.49
CA SER A 17 -13.47 14.83 2.34
C SER A 17 -14.25 16.10 2.62
N TRP A 18 -13.66 17.24 2.29
CA TRP A 18 -14.29 18.56 2.36
C TRP A 18 -14.48 19.12 0.96
N LYS A 19 -15.73 19.44 0.63
CA LYS A 19 -16.07 20.07 -0.63
C LYS A 19 -15.82 21.58 -0.52
N LEU A 20 -14.81 22.07 -1.25
CA LEU A 20 -14.46 23.49 -1.27
C LEU A 20 -15.04 24.21 -2.50
N GLY A 21 -15.45 23.47 -3.54
CA GLY A 21 -16.07 24.03 -4.73
C GLY A 21 -16.91 23.01 -5.51
N ARG A 22 -17.32 23.37 -6.74
CA ARG A 22 -18.11 22.45 -7.60
C ARG A 22 -17.30 21.25 -8.10
N SER A 23 -16.01 21.46 -8.36
CA SER A 23 -15.13 20.46 -8.98
C SER A 23 -13.92 20.08 -8.11
N PHE A 24 -13.84 20.63 -6.89
CA PHE A 24 -12.69 20.52 -6.01
C PHE A 24 -13.09 20.02 -4.63
N GLU A 25 -12.50 18.90 -4.23
CA GLU A 25 -12.63 18.30 -2.89
C GLU A 25 -11.23 18.06 -2.32
N LEU A 26 -11.00 18.54 -1.09
CA LEU A 26 -9.79 18.22 -0.31
C LEU A 26 -10.05 16.96 0.50
N ILE A 27 -9.04 16.09 0.63
CA ILE A 27 -9.16 14.80 1.31
C ILE A 27 -8.05 14.63 2.31
N LEU A 28 -8.40 14.15 3.49
CA LEU A 28 -7.49 13.50 4.41
C LEU A 28 -7.77 12.00 4.40
N GLN A 29 -6.73 11.20 4.20
CA GLN A 29 -6.80 9.75 4.10
C GLN A 29 -5.83 9.09 5.09
N GLY A 30 -6.35 8.17 5.90
CA GLY A 30 -5.54 7.16 6.57
C GLY A 30 -5.67 5.83 5.84
N GLN A 31 -4.54 5.26 5.39
CA GLN A 31 -4.52 4.00 4.66
C GLN A 31 -3.65 2.97 5.38
N ARG A 32 -4.13 1.72 5.48
CA ARG A 32 -3.38 0.56 5.94
C ARG A 32 -3.32 -0.48 4.84
N SER A 33 -2.11 -0.96 4.55
CA SER A 33 -1.86 -2.10 3.68
C SER A 33 -1.59 -3.33 4.53
N TRP A 34 -2.49 -4.29 4.47
CA TRP A 34 -2.42 -5.58 5.14
C TRP A 34 -1.57 -6.55 4.34
N PRO A 35 -0.67 -7.29 5.01
CA PRO A 35 0.20 -8.23 4.32
C PRO A 35 -0.58 -9.43 3.80
N ILE A 36 -0.38 -9.77 2.52
CA ILE A 36 -0.61 -11.13 2.03
C ILE A 36 0.77 -11.81 2.04
N ALA A 37 0.97 -12.71 3.01
CA ALA A 37 2.22 -13.41 3.15
C ALA A 37 2.49 -14.29 1.91
N TYR A 38 3.69 -14.18 1.35
CA TYR A 38 4.17 -15.04 0.29
C TYR A 38 5.24 -15.97 0.83
N ARG A 39 5.14 -17.26 0.48
CA ARG A 39 6.10 -18.29 0.88
C ARG A 39 7.01 -18.64 -0.29
N TYR A 40 8.29 -18.83 0.01
CA TYR A 40 9.33 -19.19 -0.94
C TYR A 40 10.29 -20.19 -0.28
N SER A 41 10.93 -21.08 -1.05
CA SER A 41 11.98 -21.95 -0.53
C SER A 41 13.35 -21.39 -0.90
N ASP A 42 14.22 -21.21 0.09
CA ASP A 42 15.65 -20.96 -0.08
C ASP A 42 16.43 -22.18 0.43
N ALA A 43 17.68 -22.37 0.01
CA ALA A 43 18.54 -23.41 0.56
C ALA A 43 19.28 -22.91 1.81
N ALA A 44 19.31 -23.74 2.86
CA ALA A 44 20.20 -23.58 4.01
C ALA A 44 21.25 -24.69 4.01
N PHE A 45 22.46 -24.38 4.43
CA PHE A 45 23.63 -25.26 4.34
C PHE A 45 24.24 -25.53 5.72
N THR A 46 24.87 -26.68 5.88
CA THR A 46 25.60 -27.03 7.11
C THR A 46 27.06 -27.31 6.83
N THR A 47 27.91 -27.11 7.83
CA THR A 47 29.31 -27.55 7.83
C THR A 47 29.49 -28.89 8.55
N ASN A 48 28.45 -29.43 9.18
CA ASN A 48 28.51 -30.70 9.88
C ASN A 48 28.41 -31.88 8.89
N PRO A 49 29.46 -32.70 8.73
CA PRO A 49 29.47 -33.80 7.77
C PRO A 49 28.51 -34.95 8.13
N ALA A 50 28.00 -34.99 9.36
CA ALA A 50 27.02 -35.99 9.80
C ALA A 50 25.58 -35.64 9.39
N LEU A 51 25.34 -34.45 8.84
CA LEU A 51 24.04 -33.95 8.42
C LEU A 51 23.98 -33.79 6.89
N PRO A 52 22.77 -33.82 6.29
CA PRO A 52 22.60 -33.46 4.88
C PRO A 52 23.23 -32.11 4.55
N VAL A 53 23.92 -32.01 3.41
CA VAL A 53 24.65 -30.79 3.02
C VAL A 53 23.75 -29.56 2.94
N SER A 54 22.49 -29.75 2.51
CA SER A 54 21.50 -28.68 2.46
C SER A 54 20.10 -29.16 2.84
N VAL A 55 19.29 -28.22 3.34
CA VAL A 55 17.87 -28.39 3.61
C VAL A 55 17.08 -27.22 3.04
N ASP A 56 15.81 -27.45 2.74
CA ASP A 56 14.87 -26.40 2.37
C ASP A 56 14.56 -25.51 3.58
N ALA A 57 14.78 -24.21 3.42
CA ALA A 57 14.38 -23.19 4.37
C ALA A 57 13.15 -22.45 3.84
N ILE A 58 12.05 -22.53 4.57
CA ILE A 58 10.82 -21.82 4.21
C ILE A 58 10.99 -20.36 4.58
N LYS A 59 10.98 -19.50 3.57
CA LYS A 59 11.00 -18.05 3.68
C LYS A 59 9.59 -17.50 3.55
N ILE A 60 9.19 -16.67 4.50
CA ILE A 60 7.90 -15.98 4.52
C ILE A 60 8.16 -14.49 4.38
N ILE A 61 7.58 -13.87 3.35
CA ILE A 61 7.69 -12.43 3.07
C ILE A 61 6.33 -11.81 3.28
N SER A 62 6.24 -10.82 4.16
CA SER A 62 4.99 -10.14 4.53
C SER A 62 5.15 -8.62 4.41
N PRO A 63 4.73 -8.02 3.28
CA PRO A 63 4.82 -6.58 3.09
C PRO A 63 3.61 -5.88 3.75
N SER A 64 3.83 -4.85 4.57
CA SER A 64 2.76 -4.03 5.14
C SER A 64 3.10 -2.54 5.04
N ALA A 65 2.08 -1.69 5.07
CA ALA A 65 2.27 -0.24 5.03
C ALA A 65 1.21 0.49 5.85
N LEU A 66 1.56 1.64 6.40
CA LEU A 66 0.64 2.58 7.03
C LEU A 66 0.94 3.97 6.46
N SER A 67 -0.07 4.65 5.94
CA SER A 67 0.10 5.91 5.25
C SER A 67 -0.92 6.94 5.76
N LEU A 68 -0.45 8.17 5.91
CA LEU A 68 -1.28 9.34 6.20
C LEU A 68 -1.10 10.33 5.05
N LEU A 69 -2.18 10.58 4.32
CA LEU A 69 -2.16 11.25 3.03
C LEU A 69 -3.14 12.41 2.99
N VAL A 70 -2.71 13.51 2.39
CA VAL A 70 -3.57 14.63 2.00
C VAL A 70 -3.71 14.61 0.49
N GLY A 71 -4.92 14.68 -0.02
CA GLY A 71 -5.18 14.57 -1.43
C GLY A 71 -6.22 15.54 -1.94
N GLN A 72 -6.33 15.58 -3.26
CA GLN A 72 -7.30 16.38 -3.98
C GLN A 72 -8.03 15.50 -4.99
N ARG A 73 -9.33 15.76 -5.18
CA ARG A 73 -10.09 15.20 -6.31
C ARG A 73 -10.44 16.27 -7.31
N LEU A 74 -10.18 15.95 -8.57
CA LEU A 74 -10.58 16.74 -9.72
C LEU A 74 -11.61 15.93 -10.51
N LYS A 75 -12.82 16.48 -10.65
CA LYS A 75 -13.87 15.81 -11.41
C LYS A 75 -13.51 15.80 -12.90
N LEU A 76 -13.38 14.61 -13.49
CA LEU A 76 -13.12 14.42 -14.92
C LEU A 76 -14.41 14.36 -15.72
N ALA A 77 -15.38 13.56 -15.27
CA ALA A 77 -16.62 13.31 -16.01
C ALA A 77 -17.78 12.92 -15.09
N GLY A 78 -19.00 13.02 -15.59
CA GLY A 78 -20.21 12.47 -14.93
C GLY A 78 -21.28 13.51 -14.60
N ARG A 79 -22.55 13.10 -14.69
CA ARG A 79 -23.70 13.93 -14.30
C ARG A 79 -23.73 14.08 -12.78
N ALA A 80 -24.04 15.29 -12.31
CA ALA A 80 -24.01 15.66 -10.89
C ALA A 80 -24.91 14.79 -9.98
N SER A 81 -25.84 14.00 -10.54
CA SER A 81 -26.88 13.32 -9.76
C SER A 81 -26.62 11.86 -9.40
N ASN A 82 -25.73 11.10 -10.05
CA ASN A 82 -25.60 9.67 -9.74
C ASN A 82 -24.19 9.08 -9.80
N ASN A 83 -23.41 9.35 -10.84
CA ASN A 83 -22.08 8.77 -11.02
C ASN A 83 -21.07 9.85 -11.44
N SER A 84 -19.84 9.77 -10.94
CA SER A 84 -18.78 10.71 -11.30
C SER A 84 -17.43 10.02 -11.32
N LEU A 85 -16.62 10.38 -12.30
CA LEU A 85 -15.24 9.97 -12.44
C LEU A 85 -14.34 11.13 -12.00
N PHE A 86 -13.35 10.82 -11.18
CA PHE A 86 -12.40 11.77 -10.63
C PHE A 86 -10.98 11.32 -10.91
N PHE A 87 -10.11 12.28 -11.15
CA PHE A 87 -8.68 12.11 -10.94
C PHE A 87 -8.38 12.45 -9.49
N THR A 88 -7.57 11.64 -8.84
CA THR A 88 -7.18 11.83 -7.45
C THR A 88 -5.68 11.81 -7.31
N CYS A 89 -5.12 12.78 -6.61
CA CYS A 89 -3.72 12.80 -6.21
C CYS A 89 -3.61 12.90 -4.69
N TYR A 90 -2.57 12.29 -4.13
CA TYR A 90 -2.29 12.24 -2.71
C TYR A 90 -0.80 12.47 -2.49
N LEU A 91 -0.49 13.23 -1.44
CA LEU A 91 0.84 13.45 -0.92
C LEU A 91 0.80 13.28 0.59
N GLY A 92 1.85 12.71 1.16
CA GLY A 92 1.95 12.60 2.62
C GLY A 92 3.12 11.76 3.05
N VAL A 93 2.93 11.04 4.15
CA VAL A 93 3.96 10.19 4.74
C VAL A 93 3.48 8.75 4.79
N SER A 94 4.40 7.82 4.54
CA SER A 94 4.13 6.40 4.63
C SER A 94 5.23 5.71 5.44
N ASN A 95 4.85 4.76 6.27
CA ASN A 95 5.73 3.78 6.86
C ASN A 95 5.49 2.44 6.16
N GLN A 96 6.48 1.91 5.46
CA GLN A 96 6.43 0.60 4.82
C GLN A 96 7.37 -0.37 5.53
N GLN A 97 6.97 -1.64 5.59
CA GLN A 97 7.78 -2.71 6.16
C GLN A 97 7.64 -3.95 5.29
N ILE A 98 8.75 -4.57 4.92
CA ILE A 98 8.80 -5.90 4.33
C ILE A 98 9.41 -6.83 5.37
N LYS A 99 8.56 -7.58 6.06
CA LYS A 99 9.01 -8.57 7.03
C LYS A 99 9.45 -9.84 6.32
N VAL A 100 10.64 -10.34 6.65
CA VAL A 100 11.19 -11.61 6.15
C VAL A 100 11.45 -12.51 7.34
N ASP A 101 10.79 -13.67 7.36
CA ASP A 101 10.98 -14.72 8.36
C ASP A 101 11.48 -15.99 7.67
N TYR A 102 12.43 -16.68 8.29
CA TYR A 102 12.93 -17.98 7.83
C TYR A 102 12.63 -19.07 8.86
N SER A 103 12.08 -20.18 8.39
CA SER A 103 11.80 -21.39 9.15
C SER A 103 12.70 -22.52 8.66
N TYR A 104 13.69 -22.86 9.48
CA TYR A 104 14.65 -23.97 9.32
C TYR A 104 15.36 -24.19 10.66
N ASP A 105 16.14 -25.27 10.78
CA ASP A 105 17.01 -25.51 11.93
C ASP A 105 18.22 -24.55 11.91
N LYS A 106 18.09 -23.42 12.61
CA LYS A 106 19.11 -22.36 12.70
C LYS A 106 20.32 -22.75 13.55
N THR A 107 20.28 -23.88 14.24
CA THR A 107 21.40 -24.38 15.05
C THR A 107 22.38 -25.15 14.18
N ASN A 108 21.87 -25.97 13.27
CA ASN A 108 22.69 -26.84 12.43
C ASN A 108 22.92 -26.31 11.01
N TYR A 109 22.07 -25.40 10.53
CA TYR A 109 22.14 -24.87 9.16
C TYR A 109 22.24 -23.35 9.16
N THR A 110 22.71 -22.80 8.04
CA THR A 110 22.85 -21.35 7.82
C THR A 110 22.58 -21.02 6.36
N ILE A 111 21.90 -19.89 6.12
CA ILE A 111 21.67 -19.35 4.78
C ILE A 111 22.81 -18.39 4.45
N LEU A 112 23.47 -18.57 3.30
CA LEU A 112 24.67 -17.80 2.94
C LEU A 112 24.40 -16.32 2.64
N ASN A 113 23.21 -16.01 2.10
CA ASN A 113 22.79 -14.63 1.83
C ASN A 113 21.32 -14.43 2.27
N PRO A 114 21.06 -14.31 3.57
CA PRO A 114 19.70 -14.20 4.07
C PRO A 114 19.12 -12.82 3.75
N ASP A 115 17.93 -12.79 3.14
CA ASP A 115 17.20 -11.53 3.00
C ASP A 115 16.79 -11.01 4.39
N LYS A 116 16.86 -9.69 4.60
CA LYS A 116 16.57 -9.05 5.88
C LYS A 116 15.20 -8.40 5.88
N THR A 117 14.61 -8.27 7.05
CA THR A 117 13.44 -7.41 7.25
C THR A 117 13.86 -5.96 7.02
N VAL A 118 13.12 -5.25 6.17
CA VAL A 118 13.38 -3.83 5.85
C VAL A 118 12.19 -2.99 6.30
N LYS A 119 12.47 -1.81 6.84
CA LYS A 119 11.48 -0.80 7.21
C LYS A 119 11.92 0.55 6.68
N GLU A 120 10.98 1.27 6.10
CA GLU A 120 11.22 2.59 5.53
C GLU A 120 10.09 3.53 5.94
N THR A 121 10.44 4.77 6.23
CA THR A 121 9.48 5.86 6.45
C THR A 121 9.90 7.04 5.61
N GLY A 122 8.97 7.62 4.88
CA GLY A 122 9.31 8.70 3.98
C GLY A 122 8.10 9.37 3.37
N PHE A 123 8.38 10.37 2.56
CA PHE A 123 7.38 11.07 1.78
C PHE A 123 6.83 10.15 0.70
N TYR A 124 5.52 10.09 0.57
CA TYR A 124 4.81 9.22 -0.34
C TYR A 124 3.90 10.04 -1.23
N ALA A 125 3.96 9.78 -2.53
CA ALA A 125 3.06 10.35 -3.52
C ALA A 125 2.28 9.24 -4.20
N SER A 126 0.99 9.47 -4.43
CA SER A 126 0.18 8.59 -5.28
C SER A 126 -0.82 9.36 -6.10
N GLY A 127 -1.23 8.78 -7.21
CA GLY A 127 -2.24 9.34 -8.08
C GLY A 127 -2.98 8.25 -8.84
N GLY A 128 -4.17 8.60 -9.32
CA GLY A 128 -4.96 7.66 -10.09
C GLY A 128 -6.39 8.12 -10.32
N ILE A 129 -7.26 7.15 -10.58
CA ILE A 129 -8.63 7.37 -11.03
C ILE A 129 -9.58 6.80 -9.99
N GLU A 130 -10.62 7.57 -9.68
CA GLU A 130 -11.69 7.19 -8.79
C GLU A 130 -13.04 7.27 -9.50
N TYR A 131 -13.81 6.20 -9.44
CA TYR A 131 -15.21 6.21 -9.82
C TYR A 131 -16.07 6.24 -8.55
N MET A 132 -16.99 7.20 -8.48
CA MET A 132 -17.94 7.33 -7.37
C MET A 132 -19.37 7.16 -7.89
N ARG A 133 -20.17 6.42 -7.14
CA ARG A 133 -21.62 6.27 -7.33
C ARG A 133 -22.35 6.67 -6.07
N HIS A 134 -23.35 7.55 -6.18
CA HIS A 134 -24.24 7.87 -5.08
C HIS A 134 -24.96 6.61 -4.58
N TYR A 135 -24.96 6.41 -3.26
CA TYR A 135 -25.63 5.28 -2.62
C TYR A 135 -26.17 5.70 -1.25
N LYS A 136 -27.50 5.71 -1.11
CA LYS A 136 -28.19 6.17 0.10
C LYS A 136 -27.69 7.55 0.55
N THR A 137 -27.19 7.66 1.79
CA THR A 137 -26.70 8.90 2.40
C THR A 137 -25.24 9.23 2.03
N GLY A 138 -24.59 8.39 1.23
CA GLY A 138 -23.18 8.54 0.87
C GLY A 138 -22.88 8.16 -0.57
N ARG A 139 -21.66 7.69 -0.80
CA ARG A 139 -21.11 7.34 -2.11
C ARG A 139 -20.29 6.06 -2.00
N ILE A 140 -20.55 5.09 -2.86
CA ILE A 140 -19.62 3.99 -3.08
C ILE A 140 -18.51 4.51 -3.99
N LEU A 141 -17.27 4.21 -3.66
CA LEU A 141 -16.10 4.58 -4.45
C LEU A 141 -15.29 3.35 -4.83
N THR A 142 -14.76 3.36 -6.04
CA THR A 142 -13.77 2.41 -6.54
C THR A 142 -12.59 3.21 -7.06
N GLN A 143 -11.41 2.95 -6.53
CA GLN A 143 -10.18 3.69 -6.84
C GLN A 143 -9.13 2.76 -7.40
N LEU A 144 -8.44 3.22 -8.44
CA LEU A 144 -7.18 2.64 -8.90
C LEU A 144 -6.08 3.68 -8.65
N LEU A 145 -5.14 3.37 -7.77
CA LEU A 145 -4.04 4.27 -7.41
C LEU A 145 -2.69 3.62 -7.68
N VAL A 146 -1.76 4.46 -8.13
CA VAL A 146 -0.34 4.14 -8.30
C VAL A 146 0.45 5.14 -7.47
N GLY A 147 1.39 4.68 -6.66
CA GLY A 147 2.22 5.58 -5.86
C GLY A 147 3.56 4.98 -5.48
N GLY A 148 4.40 5.79 -4.85
CA GLY A 148 5.75 5.41 -4.45
C GLY A 148 6.33 6.42 -3.47
N PHE A 149 7.45 6.04 -2.83
CA PHE A 149 8.24 6.97 -2.04
C PHE A 149 8.92 8.01 -2.94
N VAL A 150 9.00 9.24 -2.45
CA VAL A 150 9.61 10.39 -3.15
C VAL A 150 11.10 10.47 -2.78
N HIS A 151 11.83 9.35 -2.76
CA HIS A 151 13.26 9.28 -2.43
C HIS A 151 14.02 8.39 -3.42
N GLU A 152 15.28 8.73 -3.63
CA GLU A 152 16.20 8.07 -4.55
C GLU A 152 16.95 6.93 -3.84
N ASP A 153 16.93 5.75 -4.48
CA ASP A 153 17.67 4.51 -4.22
C ASP A 153 18.05 4.12 -2.78
N ILE A 154 17.45 3.02 -2.33
CA ILE A 154 17.89 2.31 -1.13
C ILE A 154 19.16 1.53 -1.46
N ASN A 155 20.27 2.03 -0.94
CA ASN A 155 21.64 1.52 -1.10
C ASN A 155 21.90 0.17 -0.38
N TYR A 156 20.94 -0.76 -0.39
CA TYR A 156 21.17 -2.13 0.06
C TYR A 156 20.85 -3.10 -1.08
N PRO A 157 21.75 -4.05 -1.41
CA PRO A 157 21.49 -5.09 -2.39
C PRO A 157 20.43 -6.06 -1.84
N ASN A 158 19.18 -5.64 -1.87
CA ASN A 158 18.03 -6.46 -1.52
C ASN A 158 17.59 -7.24 -2.75
N SER A 159 17.15 -8.49 -2.55
CA SER A 159 16.44 -9.26 -3.59
C SER A 159 15.12 -8.61 -4.04
N PHE A 160 14.70 -7.53 -3.38
CA PHE A 160 13.43 -6.84 -3.57
C PHE A 160 13.66 -5.35 -3.75
N LYS A 161 12.96 -4.77 -4.73
CA LYS A 161 12.83 -3.32 -4.87
C LYS A 161 11.53 -2.91 -4.19
N PHE A 162 11.52 -1.72 -3.59
CA PHE A 162 10.30 -1.14 -3.06
C PHE A 162 9.29 -0.97 -4.19
N LEU A 163 8.05 -1.36 -3.92
CA LEU A 163 7.00 -1.38 -4.90
C LEU A 163 6.68 0.05 -5.34
N VAL A 164 6.31 0.19 -6.61
CA VAL A 164 5.31 1.18 -7.02
C VAL A 164 3.97 0.47 -6.85
N PRO A 165 3.33 0.47 -5.65
CA PRO A 165 2.10 -0.27 -5.44
C PRO A 165 1.01 0.19 -6.42
N PHE A 166 0.55 -0.74 -7.24
CA PHE A 166 -0.77 -0.67 -7.86
C PHE A 166 -1.78 -1.13 -6.83
N SER A 167 -2.76 -0.28 -6.53
CA SER A 167 -3.81 -0.59 -5.58
C SER A 167 -5.18 -0.40 -6.22
N PHE A 168 -6.04 -1.40 -6.04
CA PHE A 168 -7.45 -1.33 -6.36
C PHE A 168 -8.23 -1.31 -5.03
N ASN A 169 -8.90 -0.20 -4.76
CA ASN A 169 -9.61 0.02 -3.51
C ASN A 169 -11.11 0.15 -3.79
N VAL A 170 -11.94 -0.40 -2.91
CA VAL A 170 -13.40 -0.19 -2.90
C VAL A 170 -13.78 0.33 -1.53
N GLY A 171 -14.61 1.36 -1.46
CA GLY A 171 -14.97 2.00 -0.21
C GLY A 171 -16.32 2.70 -0.22
N TYR A 172 -16.63 3.32 0.92
CA TYR A 172 -17.81 4.14 1.12
C TYR A 172 -17.40 5.50 1.68
N SER A 173 -17.94 6.58 1.15
CA SER A 173 -17.68 7.96 1.57
C SER A 173 -18.98 8.64 1.94
N VAL A 174 -19.00 9.26 3.13
CA VAL A 174 -20.11 10.12 3.57
C VAL A 174 -19.65 11.57 3.45
N PRO A 175 -20.25 12.37 2.55
CA PRO A 175 -19.89 13.77 2.43
C PRO A 175 -20.37 14.53 3.68
N ILE A 176 -19.43 15.15 4.40
CA ILE A 176 -19.79 16.09 5.47
C ILE A 176 -20.10 17.43 4.81
N SER A 177 -21.38 17.73 4.65
CA SER A 177 -21.83 19.07 4.27
C SER A 177 -21.61 20.02 5.45
N LYS A 178 -20.99 21.18 5.23
CA LYS A 178 -21.11 22.29 6.20
C LYS A 178 -22.59 22.62 6.31
N ASN A 179 -23.18 22.44 7.49
CA ASN A 179 -24.49 23.01 7.77
C ASN A 179 -24.37 24.52 7.55
N LYS A 180 -25.22 25.07 6.68
CA LYS A 180 -25.55 26.49 6.70
C LYS A 180 -26.37 26.76 7.96
N HIS A 181 -25.73 26.73 9.12
CA HIS A 181 -26.28 27.24 10.35
C HIS A 181 -25.12 27.90 11.10
N ASP A 182 -24.94 29.19 10.79
CA ASP A 182 -24.61 30.26 11.73
C ASP A 182 -24.58 31.57 10.94
N LYS A 183 -25.79 31.98 10.53
CA LYS A 183 -26.15 33.38 10.40
C LYS A 183 -27.48 33.53 11.14
N LYS A 184 -27.39 33.79 12.43
CA LYS A 184 -28.37 34.60 13.15
C LYS A 184 -27.61 35.82 13.68
#